data_AF-A0A259PFG9-F1
#
_entry.id   AF-A0A259PFG9-F1
#
_cell.length_a   1.000
_cell.length_b   1.000
_cell.length_c   1.000
_cell.angle_alpha   90.00
_cell.angle_beta   90.00
_cell.angle_gamma   90.00
#
_symmetry.space_group_name_H-M   'P 1'
#
loop_
_entity.id
_entity.type
_entity.pdbx_description
1 polymer ?
#
loop_
_entity_poly.entity_id
_entity_poly.type
_entity_poly.pdbx_seq_one_letter_code
_entity_poly.pdbx_strand_id
1 'polypeptide(L)'
;MHAPDTARPNQFALLGQRRFAPFFWTQFSGAGNDNLFKFAFTVMVTYRAEAASTLSAGLMVNLIAALYILPFVLFSATSGQLADKFDKAALMRKVKTLEIGIMLLALWGFVSGSVPALLACAFGMGLHSTLFGPAKYAYLPQHLNTTELTGGNGMTEMGTFVAILLGNLAGGLLMTFERGPLLAGGACLAVALAGWTVARFIPATAAVEPGLRINWNPFTETARNIRLVASDRTVLQALLAISWMWFYGVAFLTQFPVFAKGVLGGDEAVASLLLMVFSIGVGLGSLACEWLARGRVEIGLVPLGAIGMT
;
A
#
# COMPACT_ATOMS: atom_id res chain seq x y z
N MET A 1 15.08 -34.56 -30.49
CA MET A 1 14.87 -33.20 -31.04
C MET A 1 14.53 -32.28 -29.87
N HIS A 2 15.50 -31.47 -29.43
CA HIS A 2 15.23 -30.37 -28.52
C HIS A 2 14.49 -29.28 -29.28
N ALA A 3 13.30 -28.90 -28.82
CA ALA A 3 12.69 -27.63 -29.17
C ALA A 3 13.28 -26.57 -28.23
N PRO A 4 14.06 -25.59 -28.73
CA PRO A 4 14.43 -24.43 -27.95
C PRO A 4 13.37 -23.36 -28.17
N ASP A 5 12.43 -23.23 -27.23
CA ASP A 5 11.68 -21.98 -27.07
C ASP A 5 10.99 -21.94 -25.69
N THR A 6 11.72 -21.49 -24.67
CA THR A 6 11.09 -20.92 -23.48
C THR A 6 11.48 -19.46 -23.42
N ALA A 7 10.75 -18.66 -24.21
CA ALA A 7 10.69 -17.22 -24.02
C ALA A 7 10.56 -16.95 -22.53
N ARG A 8 11.52 -16.17 -21.98
CA ARG A 8 11.52 -15.77 -20.57
C ARG A 8 10.11 -15.28 -20.22
N PRO A 9 9.49 -15.74 -19.12
CA PRO A 9 8.19 -15.23 -18.72
C PRO A 9 8.33 -13.71 -18.54
N ASN A 10 7.77 -12.95 -19.49
CA ASN A 10 7.76 -11.51 -19.42
C ASN A 10 6.79 -11.12 -18.30
N GLN A 11 7.27 -10.56 -17.18
CA GLN A 11 6.42 -10.12 -16.07
C GLN A 11 5.26 -9.22 -16.49
N PHE A 12 5.44 -8.40 -17.53
CA PHE A 12 4.36 -7.56 -18.05
C PHE A 12 3.24 -8.38 -18.69
N ALA A 13 3.52 -9.62 -19.14
CA ALA A 13 2.48 -10.54 -19.61
C ALA A 13 1.51 -10.93 -18.48
N LEU A 14 1.92 -10.88 -17.20
CA LEU A 14 1.03 -11.13 -16.06
C LEU A 14 -0.09 -10.08 -16.00
N LEU A 15 0.16 -8.83 -16.42
CA LEU A 15 -0.87 -7.77 -16.46
C LEU A 15 -1.99 -8.04 -17.46
N GLY A 16 -1.80 -8.95 -18.42
CA GLY A 16 -2.84 -9.40 -19.35
C GLY A 16 -3.61 -10.64 -18.87
N GLN A 17 -3.13 -11.32 -17.82
CA GLN A 17 -3.69 -12.60 -17.39
C GLN A 17 -4.85 -12.40 -16.40
N ARG A 18 -5.96 -13.12 -16.62
CA ARG A 18 -7.16 -13.04 -15.77
C ARG A 18 -6.90 -13.38 -14.29
N ARG A 19 -5.84 -14.15 -14.01
CA ARG A 19 -5.42 -14.51 -12.64
C ARG A 19 -4.63 -13.42 -11.90
N PHE A 20 -4.08 -12.44 -12.61
CA PHE A 20 -3.22 -11.41 -11.99
C PHE A 20 -3.71 -9.99 -12.26
N ALA A 21 -4.21 -9.69 -13.47
CA ALA A 21 -4.64 -8.34 -13.84
C ALA A 21 -5.71 -7.75 -12.92
N PRO A 22 -6.82 -8.45 -12.59
CA PRO A 22 -7.83 -7.90 -11.69
C PRO A 22 -7.29 -7.63 -10.29
N PHE A 23 -6.42 -8.53 -9.80
CA PHE A 23 -5.75 -8.38 -8.52
C PHE A 23 -4.82 -7.15 -8.51
N PHE A 24 -3.97 -7.02 -9.53
CA PHE A 24 -3.02 -5.92 -9.68
C PHE A 24 -3.74 -4.56 -9.73
N TRP A 25 -4.78 -4.43 -10.56
CA TRP A 25 -5.50 -3.16 -10.68
C TRP A 25 -6.34 -2.85 -9.43
N THR A 26 -6.85 -3.88 -8.74
CA THR A 26 -7.52 -3.69 -7.45
C THR A 26 -6.55 -3.13 -6.41
N GLN A 27 -5.36 -3.73 -6.25
CA GLN A 27 -4.38 -3.26 -5.28
C GLN A 27 -3.80 -1.90 -5.67
N PHE A 28 -3.57 -1.66 -6.97
CA PHE A 28 -3.11 -0.37 -7.50
C PHE A 28 -4.10 0.75 -7.18
N SER A 29 -5.40 0.51 -7.45
CA SER A 29 -6.45 1.49 -7.11
C SER A 29 -6.56 1.74 -5.61
N GLY A 30 -6.41 0.70 -4.78
CA GLY A 30 -6.43 0.84 -3.32
C GLY A 30 -5.25 1.69 -2.83
N ALA A 31 -4.02 1.33 -3.21
CA ALA A 31 -2.83 2.09 -2.84
C ALA A 31 -2.87 3.54 -3.34
N GLY A 32 -3.40 3.77 -4.55
CA GLY A 32 -3.58 5.11 -5.10
C GLY A 32 -4.61 5.92 -4.32
N ASN A 33 -5.75 5.33 -4.00
CA ASN A 33 -6.82 5.99 -3.27
C ASN A 33 -6.42 6.34 -1.83
N ASP A 34 -5.75 5.41 -1.15
CA ASP A 34 -5.16 5.60 0.18
C ASP A 34 -4.33 6.89 0.25
N ASN A 35 -3.45 7.08 -0.74
CA ASN A 35 -2.54 8.22 -0.79
C ASN A 35 -3.22 9.48 -1.31
N LEU A 36 -4.15 9.37 -2.26
CA LEU A 36 -4.97 10.49 -2.71
C LEU A 36 -5.76 11.10 -1.56
N PHE A 37 -6.49 10.26 -0.81
CA PHE A 37 -7.25 10.67 0.37
C PHE A 37 -6.35 11.31 1.42
N LYS A 38 -5.30 10.60 1.84
CA LYS A 38 -4.41 11.02 2.93
C LYS A 38 -3.71 12.34 2.61
N PHE A 39 -3.21 12.49 1.39
CA PHE A 39 -2.50 13.71 0.99
C PHE A 39 -3.47 14.88 0.80
N ALA A 40 -4.63 14.68 0.16
CA ALA A 40 -5.65 15.72 0.06
C ALA A 40 -6.12 16.20 1.45
N PHE A 41 -6.34 15.26 2.39
CA PHE A 41 -6.71 15.61 3.76
C PHE A 41 -5.60 16.38 4.48
N THR A 42 -4.34 15.98 4.31
CA THR A 42 -3.18 16.70 4.84
C THR A 42 -3.16 18.15 4.34
N VAL A 43 -3.28 18.36 3.02
CA VAL A 43 -3.33 19.70 2.41
C VAL A 43 -4.53 20.51 2.92
N MET A 44 -5.70 19.89 3.08
CA MET A 44 -6.88 20.56 3.65
C MET A 44 -6.60 21.15 5.02
N VAL A 45 -6.02 20.34 5.91
CA VAL A 45 -5.78 20.76 7.28
C VAL A 45 -4.71 21.83 7.31
N THR A 46 -3.60 21.60 6.60
CA THR A 46 -2.44 22.50 6.62
C THR A 46 -2.75 23.88 6.07
N TYR A 47 -3.57 23.99 5.02
CA TYR A 47 -3.76 25.27 4.32
C TYR A 47 -5.18 25.85 4.44
N ARG A 48 -6.19 25.05 4.78
CA ARG A 48 -7.60 25.48 4.76
C ARG A 48 -8.30 25.35 6.09
N ALA A 49 -7.79 24.57 7.05
CA ALA A 49 -8.45 24.31 8.34
C ALA A 49 -7.74 24.94 9.55
N GLU A 50 -6.63 25.66 9.40
CA GLU A 50 -5.95 26.34 10.52
C GLU A 50 -6.87 27.30 11.29
N ALA A 51 -7.92 27.83 10.65
CA ALA A 51 -8.91 28.67 11.31
C ALA A 51 -9.95 27.91 12.18
N ALA A 52 -10.04 26.57 12.07
CA ALA A 52 -11.15 25.77 12.62
C ALA A 52 -10.75 24.71 13.67
N SER A 53 -9.45 24.40 13.84
CA SER A 53 -8.97 23.41 14.82
C SER A 53 -7.99 24.01 15.81
N THR A 54 -8.08 23.62 17.09
CA THR A 54 -7.17 24.03 18.18
C THR A 54 -5.79 23.38 18.12
N LEU A 55 -5.58 22.39 17.24
CA LEU A 55 -4.33 21.67 17.05
C LEU A 55 -3.50 22.34 15.94
N SER A 56 -2.18 22.41 16.12
CA SER A 56 -1.28 22.87 15.05
C SER A 56 -1.34 21.94 13.84
N ALA A 57 -1.12 22.48 12.64
CA ALA A 57 -1.11 21.71 11.39
C ALA A 57 -0.18 20.49 11.49
N GLY A 58 1.04 20.67 12.02
CA GLY A 58 2.00 19.57 12.19
C GLY A 58 1.51 18.44 13.10
N LEU A 59 0.82 18.78 14.20
CA LEU A 59 0.26 17.77 15.11
C LEU A 59 -0.88 17.01 14.46
N MET A 60 -1.72 17.68 13.66
CA MET A 60 -2.78 17.01 12.90
C MET A 60 -2.23 16.08 11.82
N VAL A 61 -1.18 16.49 11.09
CA VAL A 61 -0.51 15.60 10.11
C VAL A 61 0.02 14.33 10.78
N ASN A 62 0.65 14.47 11.95
CA ASN A 62 1.10 13.32 12.74
C ASN A 62 -0.07 12.45 13.21
N LEU A 63 -1.19 13.06 13.60
CA LEU A 63 -2.39 12.33 14.01
C LEU A 63 -3.01 11.54 12.84
N ILE A 64 -3.07 12.13 11.63
CA ILE A 64 -3.52 11.45 10.42
C ILE A 64 -2.65 10.22 10.15
N ALA A 65 -1.32 10.39 10.18
CA ALA A 65 -0.38 9.29 9.99
C ALA A 65 -0.53 8.20 11.06
N ALA A 66 -0.65 8.59 12.33
CA ALA A 66 -0.81 7.66 13.44
C ALA A 66 -2.12 6.87 13.35
N LEU A 67 -3.25 7.53 13.06
CA LEU A 67 -4.55 6.86 12.89
C LEU A 67 -4.57 5.93 11.69
N TYR A 68 -3.80 6.24 10.64
CA TYR A 68 -3.65 5.38 9.48
C TYR A 68 -2.87 4.10 9.80
N ILE A 69 -1.80 4.22 10.58
CA ILE A 69 -0.91 3.10 10.95
C ILE A 69 -1.49 2.27 12.09
N LEU A 70 -2.27 2.87 12.99
CA LEU A 70 -2.81 2.22 14.18
C LEU A 70 -3.55 0.90 13.89
N PRO A 71 -4.46 0.82 12.90
CA PRO A 71 -5.08 -0.45 12.53
C PRO A 71 -4.09 -1.54 12.13
N PHE A 72 -2.99 -1.21 11.45
CA PHE A 72 -1.97 -2.20 11.08
C PHE A 72 -1.34 -2.81 12.31
N VAL A 73 -1.01 -1.99 13.31
CA VAL A 73 -0.42 -2.45 14.57
C VAL A 73 -1.41 -3.34 15.35
N LEU A 74 -2.69 -2.95 15.38
CA LEU A 74 -3.70 -3.63 16.20
C LEU A 74 -4.28 -4.88 15.54
N PHE A 75 -4.44 -4.90 14.22
CA PHE A 75 -5.26 -5.92 13.55
C PHE A 75 -4.52 -6.74 12.49
N SER A 76 -3.23 -6.49 12.22
CA SER A 76 -2.48 -7.24 11.20
C SER A 76 -2.45 -8.76 11.47
N ALA A 77 -2.18 -9.18 12.72
CA ALA A 77 -2.15 -10.60 13.07
C ALA A 77 -3.51 -11.29 12.87
N THR A 78 -4.59 -10.65 13.32
CA THR A 78 -5.96 -11.15 13.13
C THR A 78 -6.37 -11.13 11.66
N SER A 79 -5.96 -10.12 10.90
CA SER A 79 -6.17 -10.04 9.46
C SER A 79 -5.51 -11.20 8.70
N GLY A 80 -4.30 -11.61 9.11
CA GLY A 80 -3.64 -12.80 8.59
C GLY A 80 -4.50 -14.06 8.75
N GLN A 81 -5.02 -14.28 9.97
CA GLN A 81 -5.93 -15.42 10.22
C GLN A 81 -7.24 -15.33 9.42
N LEU A 82 -7.78 -14.13 9.20
CA LEU A 82 -8.94 -13.93 8.33
C LEU A 82 -8.62 -14.31 6.87
N ALA A 83 -7.45 -13.95 6.37
CA ALA A 83 -7.01 -14.31 5.02
C ALA A 83 -6.77 -15.81 4.85
N ASP A 84 -6.32 -16.50 5.89
CA ASP A 84 -6.12 -17.96 5.86
C ASP A 84 -7.43 -18.72 5.95
N LYS A 85 -8.37 -18.25 6.78
CA LYS A 85 -9.65 -18.89 7.05
C LYS A 85 -10.69 -18.70 5.95
N PHE A 86 -10.74 -17.53 5.33
CA PHE A 86 -11.76 -17.20 4.34
C PHE A 86 -11.21 -17.25 2.90
N ASP A 87 -12.12 -17.31 1.93
CA ASP A 87 -11.77 -17.12 0.52
C ASP A 87 -11.19 -15.70 0.34
N LYS A 88 -9.97 -15.63 -0.21
CA LYS A 88 -9.23 -14.36 -0.29
C LYS A 88 -9.87 -13.38 -1.26
N ALA A 89 -10.45 -13.86 -2.36
CA ALA A 89 -11.14 -13.00 -3.31
C ALA A 89 -12.43 -12.44 -2.70
N ALA A 90 -13.17 -13.25 -1.95
CA ALA A 90 -14.35 -12.79 -1.21
C ALA A 90 -13.97 -11.76 -0.13
N LEU A 91 -12.86 -11.98 0.59
CA LEU A 91 -12.33 -11.02 1.55
C LEU A 91 -11.95 -9.69 0.87
N MET A 92 -11.16 -9.73 -0.19
CA MET A 92 -10.77 -8.54 -0.97
C MET A 92 -11.99 -7.76 -1.49
N ARG A 93 -13.02 -8.44 -2.03
CA ARG A 93 -14.26 -7.81 -2.51
C ARG A 93 -15.06 -7.14 -1.40
N LYS A 94 -15.15 -7.77 -0.22
CA LYS A 94 -15.82 -7.18 0.95
C LYS A 94 -15.08 -5.94 1.44
N VAL A 95 -13.76 -6.01 1.50
CA VAL A 95 -12.90 -4.89 1.88
C VAL A 95 -13.05 -3.72 0.89
N LYS A 96 -13.04 -3.97 -0.42
CA LYS A 96 -13.34 -2.93 -1.44
C LYS A 96 -14.77 -2.37 -1.35
N THR A 97 -15.72 -3.14 -0.82
CA THR A 97 -17.09 -2.65 -0.59
C THR A 97 -17.13 -1.70 0.62
N LEU A 98 -16.38 -2.03 1.68
CA LEU A 98 -16.17 -1.14 2.83
C LEU A 98 -15.52 0.18 2.40
N GLU A 99 -14.56 0.14 1.48
CA GLU A 99 -13.88 1.33 0.93
C GLU A 99 -14.87 2.35 0.36
N ILE A 100 -15.91 1.90 -0.37
CA ILE A 100 -16.94 2.81 -0.91
C ILE A 100 -17.64 3.57 0.21
N GLY A 101 -18.00 2.88 1.30
CA GLY A 101 -18.62 3.51 2.47
C GLY A 101 -17.71 4.54 3.12
N ILE A 102 -16.42 4.22 3.27
CA ILE A 102 -15.41 5.15 3.80
C ILE A 102 -15.27 6.36 2.87
N MET A 103 -15.24 6.16 1.55
CA MET A 103 -15.09 7.25 0.58
C MET A 103 -16.32 8.13 0.43
N LEU A 104 -17.52 7.60 0.64
CA LEU A 104 -18.74 8.40 0.76
C LEU A 104 -18.68 9.31 1.99
N LEU A 105 -18.23 8.76 3.13
CA LEU A 105 -18.02 9.55 4.34
C LEU A 105 -16.91 10.59 4.15
N ALA A 106 -15.83 10.23 3.44
CA ALA A 106 -14.74 11.14 3.12
C ALA A 106 -15.21 12.29 2.22
N LEU A 107 -15.98 12.00 1.17
CA LEU A 107 -16.57 13.02 0.30
C LEU A 107 -17.44 13.99 1.12
N TRP A 108 -18.32 13.46 1.97
CA TRP A 108 -19.09 14.31 2.87
C TRP A 108 -18.19 15.13 3.79
N GLY A 109 -17.19 14.52 4.42
CA GLY A 109 -16.26 15.18 5.34
C GLY A 109 -15.45 16.29 4.68
N PHE A 110 -15.01 16.10 3.43
CA PHE A 110 -14.32 17.11 2.64
C PHE A 110 -15.24 18.29 2.31
N VAL A 111 -16.47 18.02 1.86
CA VAL A 111 -17.42 19.07 1.48
C VAL A 111 -17.93 19.83 2.70
N SER A 112 -18.18 19.14 3.82
CA SER A 112 -18.70 19.73 5.04
C SER A 112 -17.63 20.36 5.94
N GLY A 113 -16.34 20.17 5.61
CA GLY A 113 -15.24 20.61 6.48
C GLY A 113 -15.08 19.79 7.78
N SER A 114 -15.66 18.59 7.87
CA SER A 114 -15.66 17.81 9.11
C SER A 114 -14.36 17.04 9.30
N VAL A 115 -13.41 17.65 10.01
CA VAL A 115 -12.14 17.03 10.39
C VAL A 115 -12.34 15.70 11.15
N PRO A 116 -13.24 15.59 12.15
CA PRO A 116 -13.47 14.31 12.83
C PRO A 116 -13.93 13.18 11.90
N ALA A 117 -14.75 13.50 10.90
CA ALA A 117 -15.19 12.53 9.90
C ALA A 117 -14.03 12.05 9.02
N LEU A 118 -13.16 12.97 8.61
CA LEU A 118 -11.96 12.65 7.84
C LEU A 118 -10.93 11.86 8.67
N LEU A 119 -10.79 12.14 9.97
CA LEU A 119 -9.98 11.32 10.89
C LEU A 119 -10.54 9.89 11.04
N ALA A 120 -11.87 9.76 11.15
CA ALA A 120 -12.52 8.45 11.14
C ALA A 120 -12.29 7.72 9.81
N CYS A 121 -12.28 8.43 8.68
CA CYS A 121 -11.93 7.86 7.37
C CYS A 121 -10.46 7.44 7.30
N ALA A 122 -9.53 8.20 7.90
CA ALA A 122 -8.12 7.82 7.96
C ALA A 122 -7.91 6.49 8.71
N PHE A 123 -8.57 6.33 9.86
CA PHE A 123 -8.59 5.06 10.58
C PHE A 123 -9.28 3.95 9.77
N GLY A 124 -10.43 4.25 9.14
CA GLY A 124 -11.16 3.31 8.30
C GLY A 124 -10.33 2.80 7.12
N MET A 125 -9.58 3.68 6.46
CA MET A 125 -8.67 3.30 5.36
C MET A 125 -7.46 2.52 5.87
N GLY A 126 -6.91 2.87 7.04
CA GLY A 126 -5.90 2.04 7.69
C GLY A 126 -6.41 0.63 7.96
N LEU A 127 -7.64 0.48 8.46
CA LEU A 127 -8.27 -0.81 8.71
C LEU A 127 -8.54 -1.58 7.40
N HIS A 128 -9.05 -0.90 6.38
CA HIS A 128 -9.22 -1.44 5.04
C HIS A 128 -7.90 -2.05 4.53
N SER A 129 -6.81 -1.30 4.56
CA SER A 129 -5.53 -1.73 4.03
C SER A 129 -4.86 -2.80 4.92
N THR A 130 -5.14 -2.80 6.22
CA THR A 130 -4.77 -3.90 7.13
C THR A 130 -5.47 -5.20 6.79
N LEU A 131 -6.76 -5.16 6.44
CA LEU A 131 -7.53 -6.33 6.02
C LEU A 131 -7.11 -6.83 4.62
N PHE A 132 -6.75 -5.91 3.73
CA PHE A 132 -6.34 -6.24 2.37
C PHE A 132 -4.91 -6.81 2.31
N GLY A 133 -3.99 -6.32 3.15
CA GLY A 133 -2.56 -6.63 3.10
C GLY A 133 -2.21 -8.13 3.13
N PRO A 134 -2.60 -8.88 4.18
CA PRO A 134 -2.32 -10.32 4.25
C PRO A 134 -2.98 -11.11 3.12
N ALA A 135 -4.21 -10.75 2.74
CA ALA A 135 -4.89 -11.37 1.59
C ALA A 135 -4.11 -11.14 0.29
N LYS A 136 -3.50 -9.95 0.11
CA LYS A 136 -2.69 -9.59 -1.06
C LYS A 136 -1.51 -10.53 -1.23
N TYR A 137 -0.70 -10.69 -0.18
CA TYR A 137 0.51 -11.51 -0.24
C TYR A 137 0.21 -13.00 -0.19
N ALA A 138 -0.92 -13.43 0.39
CA ALA A 138 -1.37 -14.83 0.35
C ALA A 138 -1.96 -15.23 -1.01
N TYR A 139 -2.47 -14.28 -1.81
CA TYR A 139 -3.04 -14.53 -3.13
C TYR A 139 -1.97 -14.89 -4.18
N LEU A 140 -0.84 -14.16 -4.18
CA LEU A 140 0.27 -14.34 -5.11
C LEU A 140 0.78 -15.81 -5.19
N PRO A 141 1.17 -16.47 -4.09
CA PRO A 141 1.68 -17.84 -4.11
C PRO A 141 0.65 -18.89 -4.53
N GLN A 142 -0.65 -18.59 -4.46
CA GLN A 142 -1.69 -19.52 -4.91
C GLN A 142 -1.99 -19.41 -6.42
N HIS A 143 -1.67 -18.28 -7.04
CA HIS A 143 -2.01 -18.01 -8.44
C HIS A 143 -0.82 -17.96 -9.38
N LEU A 144 0.39 -17.75 -8.85
CA LEU A 144 1.62 -17.66 -9.63
C LEU A 144 2.49 -18.89 -9.41
N ASN A 145 3.13 -19.34 -10.48
CA ASN A 145 4.12 -20.41 -10.38
C ASN A 145 5.39 -19.89 -9.69
N THR A 146 6.20 -20.79 -9.12
CA THR A 146 7.45 -20.42 -8.41
C THR A 146 8.37 -19.53 -9.24
N THR A 147 8.41 -19.74 -10.56
CA THR A 147 9.21 -18.94 -11.50
C THR A 147 8.63 -17.56 -11.81
N GLU A 148 7.34 -17.36 -11.55
CA GLU A 148 6.60 -16.11 -11.76
C GLU A 148 6.47 -15.30 -10.46
N LEU A 149 6.71 -15.90 -9.28
CA LEU A 149 6.49 -15.26 -7.98
C LEU A 149 7.32 -13.99 -7.79
N THR A 150 8.62 -14.05 -8.06
CA THR A 150 9.50 -12.89 -7.90
C THR A 150 9.04 -11.74 -8.80
N GLY A 151 8.64 -12.02 -10.03
CA GLY A 151 8.18 -11.01 -10.97
C GLY A 151 6.80 -10.46 -10.67
N GLY A 152 5.84 -11.33 -10.31
CA GLY A 152 4.52 -10.88 -9.88
C GLY A 152 4.56 -10.03 -8.60
N ASN A 153 5.45 -10.38 -7.66
CA ASN A 153 5.72 -9.57 -6.49
C ASN A 153 6.38 -8.22 -6.86
N GLY A 154 7.42 -8.24 -7.71
CA GLY A 154 8.09 -7.03 -8.21
C GLY A 154 7.14 -6.06 -8.91
N MET A 155 6.27 -6.58 -9.79
CA MET A 155 5.20 -5.81 -10.44
C MET A 155 4.23 -5.22 -9.42
N THR A 156 3.82 -5.99 -8.42
CA THR A 156 2.90 -5.53 -7.37
C THR A 156 3.51 -4.39 -6.55
N GLU A 157 4.79 -4.52 -6.17
CA GLU A 157 5.51 -3.48 -5.43
C GLU A 157 5.72 -2.22 -6.29
N MET A 158 6.23 -2.37 -7.52
CA MET A 158 6.34 -1.25 -8.46
C MET A 158 5.01 -0.52 -8.64
N GLY A 159 3.92 -1.28 -8.88
CA GLY A 159 2.57 -0.72 -9.00
C GLY A 159 2.12 0.02 -7.75
N THR A 160 2.48 -0.47 -6.56
CA THR A 160 2.19 0.21 -5.28
C THR A 160 2.89 1.57 -5.21
N PHE A 161 4.20 1.63 -5.51
CA PHE A 161 4.95 2.90 -5.48
C PHE A 161 4.48 3.91 -6.54
N VAL A 162 4.17 3.43 -7.74
CA VAL A 162 3.57 4.29 -8.79
C VAL A 162 2.21 4.81 -8.34
N ALA A 163 1.36 3.96 -7.75
CA ALA A 163 0.06 4.37 -7.24
C ALA A 163 0.19 5.38 -6.08
N ILE A 164 1.14 5.19 -5.16
CA ILE A 164 1.44 6.16 -4.09
C ILE A 164 1.79 7.52 -4.68
N LEU A 165 2.70 7.56 -5.67
CA LEU A 165 3.13 8.79 -6.31
C LEU A 165 1.96 9.50 -7.01
N LEU A 166 1.21 8.79 -7.86
CA LEU A 166 0.06 9.33 -8.58
C LEU A 166 -1.04 9.80 -7.62
N GLY A 167 -1.30 9.04 -6.56
CA GLY A 167 -2.27 9.39 -5.53
C GLY A 167 -1.89 10.68 -4.81
N ASN A 168 -0.65 10.81 -4.33
CA ASN A 168 -0.17 12.03 -3.68
C ASN A 168 -0.24 13.25 -4.61
N LEU A 169 0.23 13.10 -5.86
CA LEU A 169 0.18 14.18 -6.85
C LEU A 169 -1.26 14.62 -7.14
N ALA A 170 -2.16 13.67 -7.38
CA ALA A 170 -3.57 13.96 -7.61
C ALA A 170 -4.22 14.61 -6.39
N GLY A 171 -3.99 14.08 -5.17
CA GLY A 171 -4.54 14.63 -3.94
C GLY A 171 -4.09 16.07 -3.68
N GLY A 172 -2.81 16.37 -3.95
CA GLY A 172 -2.26 17.72 -3.81
C GLY A 172 -2.82 18.68 -4.84
N LEU A 173 -2.76 18.29 -6.12
CA LEU A 173 -3.25 19.10 -7.24
C LEU A 173 -4.74 19.39 -7.14
N LEU A 174 -5.57 18.40 -6.80
CA LEU A 174 -7.01 18.60 -6.70
C LEU A 174 -7.37 19.64 -5.63
N MET A 175 -6.57 19.75 -4.57
CA MET A 175 -6.82 20.71 -3.49
C MET A 175 -6.46 22.16 -3.81
N THR A 176 -5.73 22.42 -4.90
CA THR A 176 -5.40 23.79 -5.33
C THR A 176 -6.55 24.48 -6.07
N PHE A 177 -7.50 23.72 -6.62
CA PHE A 177 -8.68 24.28 -7.26
C PHE A 177 -9.68 24.87 -6.23
N GLU A 178 -10.51 25.81 -6.67
CA GLU A 178 -11.51 26.47 -5.81
C GLU A 178 -12.42 25.45 -5.09
N ARG A 179 -12.94 24.48 -5.85
CA ARG A 179 -13.79 23.37 -5.37
C ARG A 179 -12.97 22.15 -4.93
N GLY A 180 -11.73 22.35 -4.50
CA GLY A 180 -10.78 21.27 -4.23
C GLY A 180 -11.29 20.13 -3.34
N PRO A 181 -11.92 20.38 -2.18
CA PRO A 181 -12.44 19.32 -1.32
C PRO A 181 -13.50 18.45 -2.00
N LEU A 182 -14.38 19.06 -2.81
CA LEU A 182 -15.38 18.32 -3.59
C LEU A 182 -14.71 17.45 -4.66
N LEU A 183 -13.72 17.99 -5.37
CA LEU A 183 -12.99 17.26 -6.40
C LEU A 183 -12.15 16.12 -5.82
N ALA A 184 -11.47 16.34 -4.70
CA ALA A 184 -10.70 15.32 -4.00
C ALA A 184 -11.60 14.19 -3.50
N GLY A 185 -12.69 14.50 -2.79
CA GLY A 185 -13.67 13.50 -2.34
C GLY A 185 -14.32 12.75 -3.50
N GLY A 186 -14.65 13.44 -4.59
CA GLY A 186 -15.22 12.85 -5.79
C GLY A 186 -14.24 11.91 -6.51
N ALA A 187 -12.97 12.30 -6.62
CA ALA A 187 -11.91 11.48 -7.17
C ALA A 187 -11.67 10.23 -6.31
N CYS A 188 -11.61 10.38 -4.98
CA CYS A 188 -11.51 9.26 -4.06
C CYS A 188 -12.62 8.21 -4.29
N LEU A 189 -13.87 8.69 -4.37
CA LEU A 189 -15.03 7.83 -4.61
C LEU A 189 -14.99 7.17 -6.00
N ALA A 190 -14.58 7.92 -7.04
CA ALA A 190 -14.44 7.38 -8.39
C ALA A 190 -13.38 6.27 -8.46
N VAL A 191 -12.23 6.47 -7.81
CA VAL A 191 -11.16 5.45 -7.74
C VAL A 191 -11.63 4.24 -6.93
N ALA A 192 -12.33 4.43 -5.82
CA ALA A 192 -12.90 3.33 -5.03
C ALA A 192 -13.90 2.50 -5.85
N LEU A 193 -14.81 3.15 -6.59
CA LEU A 193 -15.76 2.49 -7.46
C LEU A 193 -15.06 1.72 -8.60
N ALA A 194 -14.07 2.33 -9.25
CA ALA A 194 -13.27 1.67 -10.28
C ALA A 194 -12.51 0.45 -9.74
N GLY A 195 -11.87 0.59 -8.56
CA GLY A 195 -11.20 -0.53 -7.91
C GLY A 195 -12.17 -1.64 -7.51
N TRP A 196 -13.36 -1.28 -7.03
CA TRP A 196 -14.39 -2.23 -6.63
C TRP A 196 -14.97 -3.00 -7.84
N THR A 197 -15.17 -2.34 -8.98
CA THR A 197 -15.63 -3.04 -10.20
C THR A 197 -14.59 -4.04 -10.66
N VAL A 198 -13.31 -3.65 -10.65
CA VAL A 198 -12.20 -4.54 -11.03
C VAL A 198 -12.05 -5.72 -10.05
N ALA A 199 -12.24 -5.50 -8.74
CA ALA A 199 -12.15 -6.54 -7.72
C ALA A 199 -13.15 -7.71 -7.91
N ARG A 200 -14.28 -7.46 -8.59
CA ARG A 200 -15.27 -8.51 -8.90
C ARG A 200 -14.73 -9.55 -9.87
N PHE A 201 -13.72 -9.20 -10.67
CA PHE A 201 -13.09 -10.11 -11.63
C PHE A 201 -11.93 -10.91 -11.04
N ILE A 202 -11.57 -10.70 -9.77
CA ILE A 202 -10.57 -11.53 -9.07
C ILE A 202 -11.13 -12.95 -8.95
N PRO A 203 -10.43 -13.99 -9.46
CA PRO A 203 -10.91 -15.38 -9.37
C PRO A 203 -11.04 -15.85 -7.91
N ALA A 204 -11.98 -16.76 -7.67
CA ALA A 204 -12.17 -17.36 -6.35
C ALA A 204 -10.86 -18.01 -5.87
N THR A 205 -10.51 -17.80 -4.60
CA THR A 205 -9.24 -18.20 -4.03
C THR A 205 -9.49 -18.87 -2.69
N ALA A 206 -9.42 -20.20 -2.68
CA ALA A 206 -9.79 -21.01 -1.53
C ALA A 206 -9.07 -20.58 -0.24
N ALA A 207 -9.76 -20.78 0.88
CA ALA A 207 -9.16 -20.68 2.20
C ALA A 207 -8.01 -21.69 2.33
N VAL A 208 -6.90 -21.27 2.94
CA VAL A 208 -5.77 -22.17 3.22
C VAL A 208 -6.14 -23.11 4.35
N GLU A 209 -6.80 -22.56 5.39
CA GLU A 209 -7.19 -23.31 6.57
C GLU A 209 -8.62 -22.92 7.00
N PRO A 210 -9.66 -23.47 6.35
CA PRO A 210 -11.07 -23.14 6.66
C PRO A 210 -11.45 -23.42 8.13
N GLY A 211 -10.79 -24.41 8.74
CA GLY A 211 -11.01 -24.83 10.13
C GLY A 211 -10.34 -23.95 11.19
N LEU A 212 -9.54 -22.96 10.78
CA LEU A 212 -8.78 -22.11 11.69
C LEU A 212 -9.70 -21.40 12.69
N ARG A 213 -9.36 -21.47 13.98
CA ARG A 213 -10.03 -20.70 15.03
C ARG A 213 -9.33 -19.36 15.16
N ILE A 214 -10.07 -18.28 14.86
CA ILE A 214 -9.54 -16.92 14.94
C ILE A 214 -9.25 -16.57 16.39
N ASN A 215 -8.04 -16.10 16.65
CA ASN A 215 -7.66 -15.50 17.90
C ASN A 215 -7.95 -13.99 17.83
N TRP A 216 -8.99 -13.57 18.55
CA TRP A 216 -9.41 -12.17 18.59
C TRP A 216 -8.52 -11.30 19.49
N ASN A 217 -7.56 -11.88 20.22
CA ASN A 217 -6.61 -11.12 21.01
C ASN A 217 -5.33 -10.85 20.18
N PRO A 218 -5.18 -9.63 19.62
CA PRO A 218 -4.11 -9.34 18.69
C PRO A 218 -2.72 -9.40 19.32
N PHE A 219 -2.60 -9.10 20.62
CA PHE A 219 -1.31 -9.16 21.31
C PHE A 219 -0.80 -10.59 21.44
N THR A 220 -1.69 -11.51 21.83
CA THR A 220 -1.32 -12.93 21.96
C THR A 220 -0.98 -13.55 20.62
N GLU A 221 -1.72 -13.22 19.56
CA GLU A 221 -1.44 -13.74 18.23
C GLU A 221 -0.17 -13.15 17.63
N THR A 222 0.07 -11.86 17.83
CA THR A 222 1.33 -11.22 17.41
C THR A 222 2.53 -11.87 18.11
N ALA A 223 2.45 -12.11 19.43
CA ALA A 223 3.52 -12.77 20.16
C ALA A 223 3.75 -14.21 19.67
N ARG A 224 2.67 -14.94 19.36
CA ARG A 224 2.75 -16.29 18.77
C ARG A 224 3.44 -16.27 17.41
N ASN A 225 3.07 -15.34 16.53
CA ASN A 225 3.66 -15.19 15.21
C ASN A 225 5.15 -14.84 15.29
N ILE A 226 5.54 -13.91 16.17
CA ILE A 226 6.95 -13.56 16.38
C ILE A 226 7.74 -14.78 16.86
N ARG A 227 7.20 -15.56 17.81
CA ARG A 227 7.86 -16.77 18.30
C ARG A 227 8.01 -17.84 17.22
N LEU A 228 7.00 -17.98 16.35
CA LEU A 228 7.05 -18.89 15.20
C LEU A 228 8.14 -18.45 14.21
N VAL A 229 8.15 -17.17 13.82
CA VAL A 229 9.16 -16.63 12.89
C VAL A 229 10.57 -16.73 13.48
N ALA A 230 10.73 -16.53 14.79
CA ALA A 230 12.03 -16.66 15.45
C ALA A 230 12.62 -18.08 15.41
N SER A 231 11.80 -19.11 15.12
CA SER A 231 12.28 -20.48 14.96
C SER A 231 13.00 -20.72 13.62
N ASP A 232 12.75 -19.89 12.61
CA ASP A 232 13.42 -19.92 11.31
C ASP A 232 14.24 -18.65 11.09
N ARG A 233 15.56 -18.78 11.15
CA ARG A 233 16.48 -17.64 10.98
C ARG A 233 16.33 -16.96 9.62
N THR A 234 16.02 -17.71 8.57
CA THR A 234 15.88 -17.18 7.20
C THR A 234 14.65 -16.28 7.11
N VAL A 235 13.52 -16.75 7.64
CA VAL A 235 12.27 -15.97 7.68
C VAL A 235 12.43 -14.75 8.57
N LEU A 236 13.09 -14.89 9.73
CA LEU A 236 13.36 -13.76 10.63
C LEU A 236 14.23 -12.69 9.96
N GLN A 237 15.31 -13.08 9.27
CA GLN A 237 16.17 -12.15 8.54
C GLN A 237 15.41 -11.44 7.42
N ALA A 238 14.57 -12.17 6.68
CA ALA A 238 13.71 -11.57 5.65
C ALA A 238 12.74 -10.54 6.25
N LEU A 239 12.12 -10.86 7.39
CA LEU A 239 11.22 -9.95 8.12
C LEU A 239 11.95 -8.68 8.60
N LEU A 240 13.16 -8.83 9.15
CA LEU A 240 13.98 -7.69 9.56
C LEU A 240 14.38 -6.82 8.36
N ALA A 241 14.77 -7.44 7.24
CA ALA A 241 15.17 -6.72 6.03
C ALA A 241 14.02 -5.89 5.44
N ILE A 242 12.82 -6.47 5.31
CA ILE A 242 11.65 -5.73 4.82
C ILE A 242 11.23 -4.62 5.80
N SER A 243 11.30 -4.87 7.11
CA SER A 243 11.00 -3.86 8.13
C SER A 243 11.98 -2.69 8.07
N TRP A 244 13.27 -2.98 7.89
CA TRP A 244 14.31 -1.97 7.73
C TRP A 244 14.14 -1.13 6.46
N MET A 245 13.79 -1.77 5.34
CA MET A 245 13.52 -1.10 4.08
C MET A 245 12.35 -0.10 4.21
N TRP A 246 11.24 -0.51 4.83
CA TRP A 246 10.10 0.38 5.06
C TRP A 246 10.42 1.49 6.06
N PHE A 247 11.16 1.18 7.12
CA PHE A 247 11.62 2.18 8.08
C PHE A 247 12.44 3.26 7.39
N TYR A 248 13.44 2.87 6.60
CA TYR A 248 14.26 3.78 5.81
C TYR A 248 13.40 4.58 4.82
N GLY A 249 12.50 3.91 4.08
CA GLY A 249 11.62 4.57 3.12
C GLY A 249 10.76 5.66 3.76
N VAL A 250 10.06 5.36 4.86
CA VAL A 250 9.22 6.35 5.57
C VAL A 250 10.07 7.47 6.16
N ALA A 251 11.23 7.17 6.73
CA ALA A 251 12.13 8.18 7.28
C ALA A 251 12.57 9.19 6.20
N PHE A 252 13.02 8.71 5.03
CA PHE A 252 13.43 9.55 3.92
C PHE A 252 12.26 10.34 3.33
N LEU A 253 11.13 9.68 3.06
CA LEU A 253 9.92 10.35 2.53
C LEU A 253 9.44 11.49 3.45
N THR A 254 9.55 11.31 4.77
CA THR A 254 9.15 12.33 5.75
C THR A 254 10.14 13.49 5.82
N GLN A 255 11.44 13.22 5.66
CA GLN A 255 12.49 14.23 5.78
C GLN A 255 12.81 14.96 4.48
N PHE A 256 12.43 14.45 3.30
CA PHE A 256 12.73 15.10 2.02
C PHE A 256 12.26 16.55 1.93
N PRO A 257 11.05 16.94 2.37
CA PRO A 257 10.64 18.35 2.34
C PRO A 257 11.53 19.24 3.22
N VAL A 258 11.92 18.74 4.40
CA VAL A 258 12.80 19.46 5.34
C VAL A 258 14.21 19.57 4.79
N PHE A 259 14.74 18.50 4.21
CA PHE A 259 16.06 18.45 3.58
C PHE A 259 16.14 19.37 2.36
N ALA A 260 15.12 19.35 1.49
CA ALA A 260 15.06 20.21 0.32
C ALA A 260 15.12 21.70 0.72
N LYS A 261 14.33 22.10 1.71
CA LYS A 261 14.29 23.49 2.17
C LYS A 261 15.53 23.89 2.97
N GLY A 262 15.95 23.05 3.92
CA GLY A 262 16.95 23.39 4.92
C GLY A 262 18.40 23.18 4.49
N VAL A 263 18.66 22.28 3.52
CA VAL A 263 20.02 21.91 3.09
C VAL A 263 20.24 22.23 1.62
N LEU A 264 19.31 21.85 0.73
CA LEU A 264 19.45 22.11 -0.71
C LEU A 264 19.10 23.55 -1.10
N GLY A 265 18.46 24.32 -0.20
CA GLY A 265 17.93 25.65 -0.50
C GLY A 265 16.83 25.64 -1.57
N GLY A 266 16.20 24.49 -1.78
CA GLY A 266 15.15 24.26 -2.77
C GLY A 266 13.75 24.59 -2.25
N ASP A 267 12.80 24.64 -3.18
CA ASP A 267 11.39 24.88 -2.91
C ASP A 267 10.57 23.57 -2.92
N GLU A 268 9.24 23.69 -2.93
CA GLU A 268 8.30 22.57 -2.99
C GLU A 268 8.49 21.69 -4.24
N ALA A 269 9.00 22.26 -5.34
CA ALA A 269 9.27 21.51 -6.56
C ALA A 269 10.48 20.58 -6.38
N VAL A 270 11.52 21.02 -5.67
CA VAL A 270 12.68 20.17 -5.33
C VAL A 270 12.28 19.02 -4.42
N ALA A 271 11.44 19.29 -3.41
CA ALA A 271 10.92 18.22 -2.53
C ALA A 271 10.11 17.17 -3.32
N SER A 272 9.25 17.64 -4.24
CA SER A 272 8.46 16.78 -5.12
C SER A 272 9.35 15.95 -6.08
N LEU A 273 10.44 16.54 -6.58
CA LEU A 273 11.42 15.85 -7.40
C LEU A 273 12.13 14.72 -6.63
N LEU A 274 12.55 14.96 -5.38
CA LEU A 274 13.16 13.93 -4.54
C LEU A 274 12.19 12.74 -4.30
N LEU A 275 10.93 13.02 -4.02
CA LEU A 275 9.89 12.00 -3.86
C LEU A 275 9.66 11.19 -5.15
N MET A 276 9.69 11.87 -6.29
CA MET A 276 9.55 11.24 -7.61
C MET A 276 10.74 10.32 -7.91
N VAL A 277 11.97 10.82 -7.74
CA VAL A 277 13.20 10.04 -7.95
C VAL A 277 13.23 8.81 -7.04
N PHE A 278 12.86 8.98 -5.77
CA PHE A 278 12.75 7.85 -4.82
C PHE A 278 11.74 6.80 -5.31
N SER A 279 10.55 7.21 -5.70
CA SER A 279 9.49 6.29 -6.16
C SER A 279 9.87 5.57 -7.45
N ILE A 280 10.48 6.29 -8.41
CA ILE A 280 11.00 5.69 -9.65
C ILE A 280 12.14 4.73 -9.34
N GLY A 281 13.05 5.10 -8.43
CA GLY A 281 14.16 4.26 -7.99
C GLY A 281 13.68 2.92 -7.40
N VAL A 282 12.67 2.95 -6.54
CA VAL A 282 12.08 1.72 -5.97
C VAL A 282 11.39 0.88 -7.05
N GLY A 283 10.70 1.52 -8.00
CA GLY A 283 10.07 0.82 -9.12
C GLY A 283 11.10 0.13 -10.02
N LEU A 284 12.14 0.85 -10.44
CA LEU A 284 13.23 0.30 -11.25
C LEU A 284 13.98 -0.79 -10.51
N GLY A 285 14.26 -0.61 -9.21
CA GLY A 285 14.89 -1.62 -8.37
C GLY A 285 14.07 -2.91 -8.27
N SER A 286 12.75 -2.79 -8.12
CA SER A 286 11.84 -3.94 -8.05
C SER A 286 11.80 -4.73 -9.36
N LEU A 287 11.83 -4.05 -10.51
CA LEU A 287 11.93 -4.68 -11.84
C LEU A 287 13.33 -5.31 -12.06
N ALA A 288 14.39 -4.64 -11.61
CA ALA A 288 15.76 -5.13 -11.71
C ALA A 288 15.97 -6.39 -10.86
N CYS A 289 15.33 -6.50 -9.70
CA CYS A 289 15.38 -7.70 -8.85
C CYS A 289 14.88 -8.94 -9.60
N GLU A 290 13.80 -8.86 -10.37
CA GLU A 290 13.38 -9.98 -11.21
C GLU A 290 14.42 -10.33 -12.27
N TRP A 291 14.92 -9.31 -12.98
CA TRP A 291 15.87 -9.52 -14.08
C TRP A 291 17.16 -10.18 -13.57
N LEU A 292 17.64 -9.76 -12.41
CA LEU A 292 18.82 -10.31 -11.73
C LEU A 292 18.55 -11.70 -11.12
N ALA A 293 17.37 -11.92 -10.54
CA ALA A 293 17.00 -13.18 -9.90
C ALA A 293 16.70 -14.32 -10.89
N ARG A 294 16.57 -14.02 -12.19
CA ARG A 294 16.32 -15.00 -13.27
C ARG A 294 15.15 -15.96 -12.98
N GLY A 295 14.08 -15.45 -12.37
CA GLY A 295 12.89 -16.23 -12.01
C GLY A 295 13.09 -17.19 -10.83
N ARG A 296 14.12 -17.00 -10.01
CA ARG A 296 14.30 -17.71 -8.73
C ARG A 296 14.02 -16.78 -7.55
N VAL A 297 13.72 -17.36 -6.40
CA VAL A 297 13.70 -16.61 -5.14
C VAL A 297 15.13 -16.61 -4.60
N GLU A 298 15.88 -15.53 -4.89
CA GLU A 298 17.31 -15.40 -4.58
C GLU A 298 17.52 -14.37 -3.45
N ILE A 299 17.86 -14.86 -2.25
CA ILE A 299 18.14 -14.01 -1.08
C ILE A 299 19.43 -13.18 -1.29
N GLY A 300 20.33 -13.63 -2.18
CA GLY A 300 21.62 -12.97 -2.46
C GLY A 300 21.53 -11.56 -3.04
N LEU A 301 20.36 -11.11 -3.50
CA LEU A 301 20.14 -9.73 -3.95
C LEU A 301 19.94 -8.75 -2.78
N VAL A 302 19.52 -9.24 -1.61
CA VAL A 302 19.22 -8.40 -0.45
C VAL A 302 20.46 -7.63 0.05
N PRO A 303 21.65 -8.26 0.21
CA PRO A 303 22.87 -7.54 0.57
C PRO A 303 23.29 -6.46 -0.44
N LEU A 304 23.10 -6.72 -1.75
CA LEU A 304 23.41 -5.73 -2.79
C LEU A 304 22.50 -4.50 -2.68
N GLY A 305 21.20 -4.72 -2.42
CA GLY A 305 20.26 -3.64 -2.15
C GLY A 305 20.62 -2.87 -0.86
N ALA A 306 21.04 -3.58 0.19
CA ALA A 306 21.44 -2.97 1.46
C ALA A 306 22.69 -2.08 1.32
N ILE A 307 23.68 -2.47 0.51
CA ILE A 307 24.85 -1.63 0.19
C ILE A 307 24.42 -0.34 -0.52
N GLY A 308 23.37 -0.38 -1.35
CA GLY A 308 22.84 0.82 -1.98
C GLY A 308 22.10 1.78 -1.03
N MET A 309 21.75 1.33 0.19
CA MET A 309 21.04 2.13 1.20
C MET A 309 21.98 2.78 2.23
N THR A 310 23.28 2.40 2.24
CA THR A 310 24.34 3.01 3.06
C THR A 310 24.99 4.18 2.34
#